data_AF-L9ZYS6-F1
#
_entry.id   AF-L9ZYS6-F1
#
_cell.length_a   1.000
_cell.length_b   1.000
_cell.length_c   1.000
_cell.angle_alpha   90.00
_cell.angle_beta   90.00
_cell.angle_gamma   90.00
#
_symmetry.space_group_name_H-M   'P 1'
#
loop_
_entity.id
_entity.type
_entity.pdbx_description
1 polymer ?
#
loop_
_entity_poly.entity_id
_entity_poly.type
_entity_poly.pdbx_seq_one_letter_code
_entity_poly.pdbx_strand_id
1 'polypeptide(L)'
;MTSRDWRADRESVFDRDAFTCRHCGTDGGDDPATLRAYPVGDIPLEGQVHESALVTVCDECFETLEEPAATEPIATDELFHLVRETTRLQGTTISAVADFASLATALPSTLESALETGTDAAVDDSVSEYRRTRRDILLAIAVVDARLERLAALDDEGYEPATRRALAAFSDTAADLQSTLREVVALSETVPIGLERCQGCFESLEGESCATCGLTARETAAWRKDDGTLAFEGLFTTINDRLQGASETTETLTERTTTLAERLTAA
;
A
#
# COMPACT_ATOMS: atom_id res chain seq x y z
N MET A 1 7.89 15.77 15.30
CA MET A 1 6.75 14.85 15.37
C MET A 1 5.59 15.56 16.03
N THR A 2 4.68 16.09 15.23
CA THR A 2 3.38 16.56 15.70
C THR A 2 2.54 15.34 16.05
N SER A 3 2.12 15.23 17.31
CA SER A 3 1.06 14.31 17.74
C SER A 3 -0.07 14.38 16.72
N ARG A 4 -0.37 13.25 16.07
CA ARG A 4 -1.47 13.16 15.12
C ARG A 4 -2.76 13.22 15.94
N ASP A 5 -3.41 14.38 15.98
CA ASP A 5 -4.61 14.64 16.78
C ASP A 5 -5.87 14.16 16.05
N TRP A 6 -5.91 12.88 15.66
CA TRP A 6 -7.10 12.26 15.11
C TRP A 6 -7.82 11.35 16.11
N ARG A 7 -9.12 11.18 15.89
CA ARG A 7 -10.01 10.30 16.66
C ARG A 7 -10.72 9.36 15.71
N ALA A 8 -10.98 8.14 16.16
CA ALA A 8 -11.72 7.14 15.41
C ALA A 8 -12.46 6.20 16.35
N ASP A 9 -13.45 5.50 15.79
CA ASP A 9 -14.05 4.34 16.45
C ASP A 9 -13.09 3.14 16.36
N ARG A 10 -12.20 3.03 17.35
CA ARG A 10 -11.17 1.98 17.38
C ARG A 10 -11.77 0.58 17.56
N GLU A 11 -12.90 0.48 18.25
CA GLU A 11 -13.58 -0.80 18.50
C GLU A 11 -14.08 -1.37 17.17
N SER A 12 -14.74 -0.54 16.35
CA SER A 12 -15.17 -0.94 15.00
C SER A 12 -14.01 -1.45 14.12
N VAL A 13 -12.86 -0.78 14.16
CA VAL A 13 -11.66 -1.20 13.40
C VAL A 13 -11.13 -2.55 13.88
N PHE A 14 -11.06 -2.75 15.19
CA PHE A 14 -10.54 -3.99 15.78
C PHE A 14 -11.50 -5.16 15.58
N ASP A 15 -12.81 -4.96 15.75
CA ASP A 15 -13.83 -5.97 15.47
C ASP A 15 -13.79 -6.41 14.00
N ARG A 16 -13.73 -5.44 13.08
CA ARG A 16 -13.63 -5.71 11.63
C ARG A 16 -12.40 -6.54 11.28
N ASP A 17 -11.28 -6.26 11.94
CA ASP A 17 -10.01 -6.94 11.72
C ASP A 17 -9.84 -8.19 12.60
N ALA A 18 -10.90 -8.59 13.32
CA ALA A 18 -10.93 -9.73 14.23
C ALA A 18 -9.78 -9.71 15.25
N PHE A 19 -9.46 -8.54 15.80
CA PHE A 19 -8.39 -8.32 16.78
C PHE A 19 -7.03 -8.91 16.34
N THR A 20 -6.76 -8.90 15.02
CA THR A 20 -5.54 -9.47 14.45
C THR A 20 -4.76 -8.40 13.70
N CYS A 21 -3.44 -8.36 13.91
CA CYS A 21 -2.54 -7.49 13.16
C CYS A 21 -2.64 -7.80 11.65
N ARG A 22 -3.05 -6.81 10.87
CA ARG A 22 -3.21 -6.91 9.42
C ARG A 22 -1.89 -7.05 8.67
N HIS A 23 -0.75 -6.74 9.29
CA HIS A 23 0.55 -6.95 8.68
C HIS A 23 1.11 -8.36 8.93
N CYS A 24 1.25 -8.77 10.20
CA CYS A 24 1.98 -9.99 10.57
C CYS A 24 1.09 -11.14 11.06
N GLY A 25 -0.22 -10.91 11.25
CA GLY A 25 -1.15 -11.93 11.73
C GLY A 25 -1.10 -12.20 13.23
N THR A 26 -0.31 -11.44 14.01
CA THR A 26 -0.31 -11.54 15.47
C THR A 26 -1.71 -11.23 16.02
N ASP A 27 -2.28 -12.19 16.74
CA ASP A 27 -3.54 -12.08 17.46
C ASP A 27 -3.33 -11.25 18.75
N GLY A 28 -4.21 -10.29 19.02
CA GLY A 28 -4.18 -9.49 20.26
C GLY A 28 -4.54 -10.28 21.52
N GLY A 29 -5.04 -11.51 21.36
CA GLY A 29 -5.41 -12.41 22.44
C GLY A 29 -6.39 -11.77 23.43
N ASP A 30 -6.20 -12.06 24.71
CA ASP A 30 -7.01 -11.50 25.80
C ASP A 30 -6.61 -10.05 26.17
N ASP A 31 -5.56 -9.48 25.58
CA ASP A 31 -5.08 -8.11 25.85
C ASP A 31 -5.05 -7.23 24.58
N PRO A 32 -6.20 -6.69 24.17
CA PRO A 32 -6.30 -5.79 23.03
C PRO A 32 -5.53 -4.46 23.23
N ALA A 33 -4.93 -4.21 24.39
CA ALA A 33 -4.08 -3.03 24.60
C ALA A 33 -2.79 -3.05 23.77
N THR A 34 -2.40 -4.22 23.26
CA THR A 34 -1.23 -4.43 22.39
C THR A 34 -1.50 -4.13 20.91
N LEU A 35 -2.75 -3.77 20.57
CA LEU A 35 -3.18 -3.43 19.22
C LEU A 35 -3.40 -1.92 19.06
N ARG A 36 -3.01 -1.43 17.88
CA ARG A 36 -3.12 -0.02 17.48
C ARG A 36 -3.92 0.08 16.18
N ALA A 37 -4.69 1.15 16.07
CA ALA A 37 -5.26 1.54 14.78
C ALA A 37 -4.22 2.41 14.05
N TYR A 38 -3.88 2.02 12.83
CA TYR A 38 -2.92 2.70 11.98
C TYR A 38 -3.61 3.28 10.72
N PRO A 39 -3.39 4.56 10.38
CA PRO A 39 -3.95 5.18 9.19
C PRO A 39 -3.26 4.72 7.90
N VAL A 40 -4.04 4.39 6.88
CA VAL A 40 -3.54 3.96 5.57
C VAL A 40 -4.04 4.86 4.44
N GLY A 41 -3.12 5.20 3.53
CA GLY A 41 -3.37 6.07 2.38
C GLY A 41 -3.36 7.56 2.73
N ASP A 42 -3.75 8.38 1.76
CA ASP A 42 -3.67 9.86 1.80
C ASP A 42 -4.85 10.48 2.59
N ILE A 43 -5.07 10.06 3.84
CA ILE A 43 -6.12 10.63 4.68
C ILE A 43 -5.69 11.87 5.47
N PRO A 44 -6.60 12.84 5.70
CA PRO A 44 -6.37 13.89 6.67
C PRO A 44 -6.13 13.28 8.07
N LEU A 45 -4.98 13.60 8.67
CA LEU A 45 -4.59 13.11 10.01
C LEU A 45 -4.97 14.09 11.14
N GLU A 46 -5.98 14.92 10.88
CA GLU A 46 -6.54 15.89 11.82
C GLU A 46 -8.04 15.62 11.99
N GLY A 47 -8.52 15.54 13.23
CA GLY A 47 -9.96 15.41 13.49
C GLY A 47 -10.47 13.96 13.40
N GLN A 48 -11.70 13.77 12.91
CA GLN A 48 -12.33 12.44 12.87
C GLN A 48 -11.85 11.67 11.63
N VAL A 49 -11.24 10.51 11.84
CA VAL A 49 -10.82 9.60 10.77
C VAL A 49 -11.83 8.45 10.66
N HIS A 50 -12.26 8.16 9.43
CA HIS A 50 -13.19 7.08 9.15
C HIS A 50 -12.49 5.72 9.15
N GLU A 51 -13.16 4.70 9.69
CA GLU A 51 -12.63 3.33 9.83
C GLU A 51 -12.13 2.71 8.52
N SER A 52 -12.69 3.12 7.37
CA SER A 52 -12.27 2.63 6.04
C SER A 52 -10.81 2.95 5.71
N ALA A 53 -10.21 3.91 6.41
CA ALA A 53 -8.82 4.33 6.24
C ALA A 53 -7.92 3.92 7.41
N LEU A 54 -8.40 3.05 8.29
CA LEU A 54 -7.66 2.54 9.42
C LEU A 54 -7.52 1.02 9.31
N VAL A 55 -6.42 0.49 9.83
CA VAL A 55 -6.15 -0.95 9.97
C VAL A 55 -5.61 -1.25 11.35
N THR A 56 -5.83 -2.47 11.82
CA THR A 56 -5.29 -2.97 13.08
C THR A 56 -3.86 -3.46 12.88
N VAL A 57 -2.93 -3.00 13.71
CA VAL A 57 -1.53 -3.48 13.75
C VAL A 57 -1.12 -3.76 15.19
N CYS A 58 -0.20 -4.70 15.42
CA CYS A 58 0.41 -4.87 16.74
C CYS A 58 1.41 -3.74 17.04
N ASP A 59 1.75 -3.55 18.32
CA ASP A 59 2.71 -2.52 18.76
C ASP A 59 4.04 -2.56 17.98
N GLU A 60 4.64 -3.75 17.76
CA GLU A 60 5.89 -3.88 17.00
C GLU A 60 5.78 -3.40 15.54
N CYS A 61 4.65 -3.71 14.88
CA CYS A 61 4.39 -3.23 13.52
C CYS A 61 4.11 -1.72 13.52
N PHE A 62 3.43 -1.22 14.55
CA PHE A 62 3.15 0.20 14.70
C PHE A 62 4.45 1.01 14.91
N GLU A 63 5.33 0.54 15.78
CA GLU A 63 6.66 1.13 16.02
C GLU A 63 7.46 1.16 14.72
N THR A 64 7.50 0.06 13.97
CA THR A 64 8.18 0.00 12.67
C THR A 64 7.64 1.05 11.66
N LEU A 65 6.34 1.36 11.71
CA LEU A 65 5.68 2.27 10.79
C LEU A 65 5.78 3.75 11.20
N GLU A 66 5.84 4.05 12.49
CA GLU A 66 5.80 5.42 13.02
C GLU A 66 7.16 5.93 13.52
N GLU A 67 8.06 5.05 13.95
CA GLU A 67 9.33 5.46 14.49
C GLU A 67 10.23 6.04 13.39
N PRO A 68 10.87 7.20 13.63
CA PRO A 68 11.86 7.71 12.71
C PRO A 68 12.95 6.67 12.46
N ALA A 69 13.33 6.50 11.20
CA ALA A 69 14.42 5.63 10.82
C ALA A 69 15.70 5.93 11.63
N ALA A 70 16.22 4.91 12.30
CA ALA A 70 17.52 4.98 12.97
C ALA A 70 18.61 5.30 11.95
N THR A 71 19.50 6.23 12.31
CA THR A 71 20.59 6.69 11.42
C THR A 71 21.90 5.98 11.70
N GLU A 72 21.99 5.27 12.84
CA GLU A 72 23.21 4.57 13.22
C GLU A 72 23.58 3.47 12.21
N PRO A 73 24.88 3.25 11.97
CA PRO A 73 25.33 2.12 11.17
C PRO A 73 24.93 0.81 11.87
N ILE A 74 24.48 -0.15 11.08
CA ILE A 74 24.11 -1.48 11.53
C ILE A 74 25.18 -2.50 11.16
N ALA A 75 25.16 -3.67 11.80
CA ALA A 75 26.07 -4.75 11.45
C ALA A 75 25.76 -5.29 10.03
N THR A 76 26.79 -5.80 9.34
CA THR A 76 26.66 -6.38 7.99
C THR A 76 25.60 -7.47 7.90
N ASP A 77 25.50 -8.34 8.91
CA ASP A 77 24.46 -9.38 8.99
C ASP A 77 23.05 -8.78 9.10
N GLU A 78 22.89 -7.71 9.89
CA GLU A 78 21.61 -7.01 10.03
C GLU A 78 21.21 -6.31 8.73
N LEU A 79 22.17 -5.68 8.04
CA LEU A 79 21.95 -5.09 6.73
C LEU A 79 21.53 -6.15 5.70
N PHE A 80 22.19 -7.32 5.70
CA PHE A 80 21.82 -8.44 4.84
C PHE A 80 20.36 -8.87 5.09
N HIS A 81 19.96 -9.01 6.36
CA HIS A 81 18.60 -9.36 6.73
C HIS A 81 17.59 -8.29 6.30
N LEU A 82 17.88 -7.01 6.50
CA LEU A 82 17.03 -5.90 6.11
C LEU A 82 16.80 -5.86 4.59
N VAL A 83 17.87 -5.97 3.80
CA VAL A 83 17.81 -6.01 2.32
C VAL A 83 16.99 -7.21 1.86
N ARG A 84 17.31 -8.41 2.35
CA ARG A 84 16.61 -9.64 1.96
C ARG A 84 15.12 -9.58 2.27
N GLU A 85 14.77 -9.09 3.46
CA GLU A 85 13.39 -8.96 3.88
C GLU A 85 12.64 -7.89 3.07
N THR A 86 13.30 -6.78 2.73
CA THR A 86 12.75 -5.75 1.84
C THR A 86 12.43 -6.32 0.46
N THR A 87 13.36 -7.07 -0.15
CA THR A 87 13.13 -7.74 -1.44
C THR A 87 11.96 -8.73 -1.37
N ARG A 88 11.90 -9.53 -0.30
CA ARG A 88 10.80 -10.49 -0.08
C ARG A 88 9.45 -9.78 0.00
N LEU A 89 9.37 -8.71 0.77
CA LEU A 89 8.15 -7.93 0.96
C LEU A 89 7.71 -7.21 -0.32
N GLN A 90 8.65 -6.67 -1.09
CA GLN A 90 8.33 -6.10 -2.40
C GLN A 90 7.78 -7.16 -3.36
N GLY A 91 8.38 -8.35 -3.39
CA GLY A 91 7.85 -9.50 -4.13
C GLY A 91 6.39 -9.81 -3.77
N THR A 92 6.06 -9.88 -2.48
CA THR A 92 4.67 -10.12 -2.03
C THR A 92 3.75 -8.93 -2.34
N THR A 93 4.27 -7.71 -2.25
CA THR A 93 3.48 -6.48 -2.49
C THR A 93 3.07 -6.38 -3.95
N ILE A 94 3.94 -6.72 -4.91
CA ILE A 94 3.60 -6.73 -6.34
C ILE A 94 2.42 -7.64 -6.62
N SER A 95 2.43 -8.86 -6.07
CA SER A 95 1.32 -9.81 -6.25
C SER A 95 0.02 -9.22 -5.67
N ALA A 96 0.08 -8.63 -4.48
CA ALA A 96 -1.10 -7.98 -3.87
C ALA A 96 -1.59 -6.76 -4.68
N VAL A 97 -0.68 -5.97 -5.29
CA VAL A 97 -1.06 -4.87 -6.19
C VAL A 97 -1.73 -5.41 -7.45
N ALA A 98 -1.21 -6.49 -8.03
CA ALA A 98 -1.80 -7.11 -9.21
C ALA A 98 -3.21 -7.65 -8.91
N ASP A 99 -3.40 -8.30 -7.76
CA ASP A 99 -4.71 -8.77 -7.30
C ASP A 99 -5.68 -7.60 -7.08
N PHE A 100 -5.22 -6.51 -6.45
CA PHE A 100 -6.01 -5.30 -6.26
C PHE A 100 -6.40 -4.65 -7.60
N ALA A 101 -5.48 -4.58 -8.55
CA ALA A 101 -5.74 -4.05 -9.88
C ALA A 101 -6.76 -4.90 -10.64
N SER A 102 -6.62 -6.23 -10.57
CA SER A 102 -7.61 -7.16 -11.14
C SER A 102 -9.00 -6.95 -10.54
N LEU A 103 -9.08 -6.82 -9.22
CA LEU A 103 -10.34 -6.58 -8.52
C LEU A 103 -10.95 -5.22 -8.90
N ALA A 104 -10.15 -4.16 -8.91
CA ALA A 104 -10.60 -2.81 -9.27
C ALA A 104 -11.13 -2.76 -10.70
N THR A 105 -10.40 -3.34 -11.65
CA THR A 105 -10.76 -3.33 -13.08
C THR A 105 -11.97 -4.23 -13.40
N ALA A 106 -12.30 -5.19 -12.53
CA ALA A 106 -13.53 -5.98 -12.63
C ALA A 106 -14.78 -5.28 -12.08
N LEU A 107 -14.64 -4.22 -11.26
CA LEU A 107 -15.79 -3.55 -10.64
C LEU A 107 -16.85 -3.07 -11.63
N PRO A 108 -16.52 -2.42 -12.78
CA PRO A 108 -17.55 -1.92 -13.69
C PRO A 108 -18.47 -3.03 -14.21
N SER A 109 -17.91 -4.17 -14.64
CA SER A 109 -18.70 -5.28 -15.16
C SER A 109 -19.48 -6.02 -14.08
N THR A 110 -18.93 -6.12 -12.87
CA THR A 110 -19.65 -6.67 -11.70
C THR A 110 -20.88 -5.84 -11.35
N LEU A 111 -20.76 -4.50 -11.32
CA LEU A 111 -21.89 -3.61 -11.04
C LEU A 111 -22.93 -3.64 -12.16
N GLU A 112 -22.50 -3.63 -13.41
CA GLU A 112 -23.40 -3.74 -14.58
C GLU A 112 -24.21 -5.05 -14.52
N SER A 113 -23.54 -6.18 -14.27
CA SER A 113 -24.18 -7.49 -14.17
C SER A 113 -25.21 -7.55 -13.03
N ALA A 114 -24.90 -6.94 -11.88
CA ALA A 114 -25.80 -6.93 -10.74
C ALA A 114 -27.07 -6.10 -10.97
N LEU A 115 -26.97 -5.01 -11.74
CA LEU A 115 -28.13 -4.23 -12.16
C LEU A 115 -29.05 -5.05 -13.07
N GLU A 116 -28.51 -5.92 -13.92
CA GLU A 116 -29.28 -6.80 -14.79
C GLU A 116 -29.95 -7.96 -14.03
N THR A 117 -29.25 -8.55 -13.07
CA THR A 117 -29.74 -9.72 -12.31
C THR A 117 -30.53 -9.36 -11.06
N GLY A 118 -30.46 -8.11 -10.58
CA GLY A 118 -31.12 -7.64 -9.36
C GLY A 118 -30.56 -8.27 -8.08
N THR A 119 -29.27 -8.64 -8.07
CA THR A 119 -28.63 -9.34 -6.96
C THR A 119 -27.67 -8.42 -6.19
N ASP A 120 -28.19 -7.71 -5.20
CA ASP A 120 -27.42 -6.76 -4.38
C ASP A 120 -26.29 -7.43 -3.57
N ALA A 121 -26.49 -8.68 -3.13
CA ALA A 121 -25.51 -9.40 -2.30
C ALA A 121 -24.14 -9.61 -2.99
N ALA A 122 -24.13 -9.86 -4.31
CA ALA A 122 -22.87 -10.04 -5.05
C ALA A 122 -22.07 -8.72 -5.17
N VAL A 123 -22.78 -7.59 -5.20
CA VAL A 123 -22.16 -6.25 -5.19
C VAL A 123 -21.56 -5.99 -3.82
N ASP A 124 -22.31 -6.24 -2.75
CA ASP A 124 -21.85 -6.01 -1.38
C ASP A 124 -20.59 -6.83 -1.06
N ASP A 125 -20.54 -8.09 -1.49
CA ASP A 125 -19.36 -8.95 -1.36
C ASP A 125 -18.15 -8.36 -2.11
N SER A 126 -18.34 -7.96 -3.37
CA SER A 126 -17.27 -7.39 -4.22
C SER A 126 -16.76 -6.05 -3.68
N VAL A 127 -17.66 -5.21 -3.16
CA VAL A 127 -17.32 -3.92 -2.53
C VAL A 127 -16.57 -4.15 -1.22
N SER A 128 -17.00 -5.12 -0.43
CA SER A 128 -16.34 -5.49 0.82
C SER A 128 -14.93 -6.04 0.57
N GLU A 129 -14.78 -6.90 -0.44
CA GLU A 129 -13.49 -7.40 -0.90
C GLU A 129 -12.59 -6.26 -1.38
N TYR A 130 -13.12 -5.36 -2.22
CA TYR A 130 -12.37 -4.18 -2.70
C TYR A 130 -11.85 -3.32 -1.55
N ARG A 131 -12.72 -2.96 -0.61
CA ARG A 131 -12.37 -2.12 0.55
C ARG A 131 -11.30 -2.81 1.41
N ARG A 132 -11.41 -4.13 1.61
CA ARG A 132 -10.44 -4.92 2.38
C ARG A 132 -9.09 -4.97 1.68
N THR A 133 -9.06 -5.40 0.42
CA THR A 133 -7.84 -5.52 -0.37
C THR A 133 -7.13 -4.17 -0.49
N ARG A 134 -7.88 -3.08 -0.66
CA ARG A 134 -7.33 -1.70 -0.65
C ARG A 134 -6.59 -1.39 0.66
N ARG A 135 -7.18 -1.69 1.82
CA ARG A 135 -6.55 -1.41 3.11
C ARG A 135 -5.28 -2.26 3.30
N ASP A 136 -5.37 -3.54 2.95
CA ASP A 136 -4.25 -4.48 3.07
C ASP A 136 -3.07 -4.04 2.17
N ILE A 137 -3.34 -3.60 0.93
CA ILE A 137 -2.27 -3.16 0.03
C ILE A 137 -1.64 -1.82 0.45
N LEU A 138 -2.44 -0.87 0.93
CA LEU A 138 -1.91 0.40 1.42
C LEU A 138 -1.03 0.20 2.67
N LEU A 139 -1.39 -0.75 3.54
CA LEU A 139 -0.53 -1.16 4.66
C LEU A 139 0.77 -1.80 4.15
N ALA A 140 0.69 -2.73 3.19
CA ALA A 140 1.89 -3.36 2.62
C ALA A 140 2.85 -2.34 1.99
N ILE A 141 2.31 -1.34 1.28
CA ILE A 141 3.07 -0.20 0.75
C ILE A 141 3.75 0.56 1.89
N ALA A 142 3.01 0.97 2.92
CA ALA A 142 3.58 1.71 4.06
C ALA A 142 4.70 0.95 4.78
N VAL A 143 4.55 -0.38 4.90
CA VAL A 143 5.57 -1.23 5.52
C VAL A 143 6.86 -1.29 4.70
N VAL A 144 6.76 -1.34 3.37
CA VAL A 144 7.94 -1.28 2.49
C VAL A 144 8.56 0.11 2.55
N ASP A 145 7.74 1.17 2.58
CA ASP A 145 8.18 2.55 2.68
C ASP A 145 9.03 2.77 3.92
N ALA A 146 8.55 2.34 5.10
CA ALA A 146 9.31 2.44 6.35
C ALA A 146 10.67 1.71 6.27
N ARG A 147 10.76 0.59 5.56
CA ARG A 147 12.03 -0.13 5.36
C ARG A 147 12.97 0.60 4.40
N LEU A 148 12.44 1.19 3.32
CA LEU A 148 13.23 1.98 2.39
C LEU A 148 13.72 3.28 3.03
N GLU A 149 12.90 3.92 3.85
CA GLU A 149 13.30 5.06 4.68
C GLU A 149 14.42 4.66 5.65
N ARG A 150 14.29 3.49 6.29
CA ARG A 150 15.36 2.94 7.13
C ARG A 150 16.67 2.75 6.37
N LEU A 151 16.62 2.12 5.19
CA LEU A 151 17.81 1.92 4.35
C LEU A 151 18.44 3.25 3.90
N ALA A 152 17.62 4.24 3.54
CA ALA A 152 18.07 5.55 3.10
C ALA A 152 18.68 6.40 4.23
N ALA A 153 18.29 6.14 5.49
CA ALA A 153 18.77 6.87 6.66
C ALA A 153 20.10 6.34 7.23
N LEU A 154 20.50 5.12 6.87
CA LEU A 154 21.72 4.50 7.40
C LEU A 154 22.96 5.35 7.07
N ASP A 155 23.78 5.61 8.08
CA ASP A 155 25.16 6.04 7.87
C ASP A 155 25.95 4.90 7.19
N ASP A 156 26.28 5.10 5.93
CA ASP A 156 26.93 4.10 5.10
C ASP A 156 28.46 4.23 5.09
N GLU A 157 29.03 5.28 5.70
CA GLU A 157 30.46 5.62 5.59
C GLU A 157 31.38 4.51 6.13
N GLY A 158 30.88 3.71 7.08
CA GLY A 158 31.58 2.56 7.64
C GLY A 158 31.71 1.36 6.69
N TYR A 159 30.93 1.31 5.61
CA TYR A 159 31.00 0.22 4.63
C TYR A 159 32.03 0.48 3.53
N GLU A 160 32.59 -0.61 3.01
CA GLU A 160 33.51 -0.54 1.88
C GLU A 160 32.85 0.16 0.65
N PRO A 161 33.60 0.93 -0.16
CA PRO A 161 33.04 1.67 -1.29
C PRO A 161 32.31 0.80 -2.35
N ALA A 162 32.62 -0.50 -2.43
CA ALA A 162 31.89 -1.42 -3.30
C ALA A 162 30.52 -1.78 -2.72
N THR A 163 30.44 -2.04 -1.41
CA THR A 163 29.20 -2.32 -0.69
C THR A 163 28.26 -1.13 -0.72
N ARG A 164 28.77 0.09 -0.47
CA ARG A 164 27.96 1.31 -0.58
C ARG A 164 27.33 1.50 -1.97
N ARG A 165 28.11 1.30 -3.03
CA ARG A 165 27.58 1.38 -4.40
C ARG A 165 26.53 0.33 -4.69
N ALA A 166 26.69 -0.89 -4.19
CA ALA A 166 25.70 -1.95 -4.33
C ALA A 166 24.42 -1.66 -3.52
N LEU A 167 24.57 -1.12 -2.30
CA LEU A 167 23.46 -0.69 -1.45
C LEU A 167 22.66 0.46 -2.07
N ALA A 168 23.34 1.47 -2.62
CA ALA A 168 22.69 2.56 -3.34
C ALA A 168 21.91 2.05 -4.56
N ALA A 169 22.53 1.21 -5.40
CA ALA A 169 21.86 0.65 -6.58
C ALA A 169 20.65 -0.23 -6.21
N PHE A 170 20.74 -0.99 -5.11
CA PHE A 170 19.61 -1.73 -4.56
C PHE A 170 18.48 -0.78 -4.11
N SER A 171 18.82 0.22 -3.31
CA SER A 171 17.85 1.16 -2.73
C SER A 171 17.14 1.99 -3.80
N ASP A 172 17.86 2.46 -4.82
CA ASP A 172 17.30 3.18 -5.96
C ASP A 172 16.30 2.29 -6.72
N THR A 173 16.69 1.06 -7.05
CA THR A 173 15.82 0.11 -7.76
C THR A 173 14.58 -0.23 -6.93
N ALA A 174 14.75 -0.42 -5.62
CA ALA A 174 13.65 -0.72 -4.71
C ALA A 174 12.68 0.47 -4.58
N ALA A 175 13.20 1.70 -4.52
CA ALA A 175 12.39 2.92 -4.49
C ALA A 175 11.62 3.13 -5.81
N ASP A 176 12.26 2.88 -6.95
CA ASP A 176 11.62 2.95 -8.27
C ASP A 176 10.46 1.95 -8.41
N LEU A 177 10.68 0.70 -7.98
CA LEU A 177 9.63 -0.31 -7.91
C LEU A 177 8.49 0.16 -7.01
N GLN A 178 8.81 0.63 -5.81
CA GLN A 178 7.81 1.09 -4.84
C GLN A 178 6.99 2.27 -5.36
N SER A 179 7.64 3.22 -6.05
CA SER A 179 6.95 4.32 -6.72
C SER A 179 5.97 3.81 -7.79
N THR A 180 6.40 2.84 -8.60
CA THR A 180 5.54 2.23 -9.63
C THR A 180 4.34 1.52 -9.02
N LEU A 181 4.52 0.79 -7.92
CA LEU A 181 3.42 0.12 -7.22
C LEU A 181 2.40 1.11 -6.64
N ARG A 182 2.84 2.23 -6.08
CA ARG A 182 1.94 3.31 -5.65
C ARG A 182 1.16 3.91 -6.82
N GLU A 183 1.80 4.11 -7.96
CA GLU A 183 1.14 4.59 -9.18
C GLU A 183 0.03 3.61 -9.62
N VAL A 184 0.29 2.31 -9.65
CA VAL A 184 -0.71 1.29 -10.00
C VAL A 184 -1.91 1.32 -9.04
N VAL A 185 -1.67 1.42 -7.73
CA VAL A 185 -2.74 1.54 -6.73
C VAL A 185 -3.56 2.80 -6.97
N ALA A 186 -2.93 3.96 -7.21
CA ALA A 186 -3.62 5.21 -7.50
C ALA A 186 -4.46 5.14 -8.80
N LEU A 187 -3.95 4.49 -9.84
CA LEU A 187 -4.69 4.24 -11.08
C LEU A 187 -5.90 3.32 -10.82
N SER A 188 -5.72 2.26 -10.03
CA SER A 188 -6.80 1.34 -9.66
C SER A 188 -7.87 2.02 -8.80
N GLU A 189 -7.48 2.93 -7.91
CA GLU A 189 -8.38 3.79 -7.15
C GLU A 189 -9.14 4.81 -8.01
N THR A 190 -8.72 5.05 -9.26
CA THR A 190 -9.45 5.89 -10.21
C THR A 190 -10.70 5.18 -10.75
N VAL A 191 -10.74 3.84 -10.69
CA VAL A 191 -11.86 3.05 -11.21
C VAL A 191 -13.17 3.31 -10.44
N PRO A 192 -13.24 3.23 -9.09
CA PRO A 192 -14.43 3.63 -8.34
C PRO A 192 -14.87 5.07 -8.59
N ILE A 193 -13.93 6.00 -8.78
CA ILE A 193 -14.26 7.41 -9.07
C ILE A 193 -15.01 7.53 -10.40
N GLY A 194 -14.61 6.77 -11.41
CA GLY A 194 -15.32 6.67 -12.69
C GLY A 194 -16.72 6.06 -12.57
N LEU A 195 -17.00 5.37 -11.47
CA LEU A 195 -18.30 4.80 -11.10
C LEU A 195 -19.06 5.70 -10.10
N GLU A 196 -18.60 6.94 -9.89
CA GLU A 196 -19.16 7.90 -8.92
C GLU A 196 -19.16 7.38 -7.47
N ARG A 197 -18.18 6.53 -7.14
CA ARG A 197 -17.96 5.96 -5.81
C ARG A 197 -16.63 6.43 -5.22
N CYS A 198 -16.60 6.63 -3.92
CA CYS A 198 -15.35 6.93 -3.21
C CYS A 198 -14.42 5.71 -3.24
N GLN A 199 -13.15 5.92 -3.56
CA GLN A 199 -12.15 4.86 -3.58
C GLN A 199 -11.89 4.22 -2.20
N GLY A 200 -12.17 4.90 -1.09
CA GLY A 200 -11.94 4.33 0.26
C GLY A 200 -13.15 3.67 0.87
N CYS A 201 -14.25 4.42 1.02
CA CYS A 201 -15.46 3.91 1.65
C CYS A 201 -16.51 3.44 0.65
N PHE A 202 -16.32 3.58 -0.66
CA PHE A 202 -17.27 3.18 -1.71
C PHE A 202 -18.67 3.83 -1.63
N GLU A 203 -18.87 4.81 -0.75
CA GLU A 203 -20.08 5.65 -0.76
C GLU A 203 -20.15 6.52 -2.02
N SER A 204 -21.33 7.03 -2.34
CA SER A 204 -21.50 7.99 -3.43
C SER A 204 -20.53 9.16 -3.30
N LEU A 205 -19.89 9.52 -4.40
CA LEU A 205 -18.91 10.59 -4.46
C LEU A 205 -19.45 11.77 -5.26
N GLU A 206 -19.74 12.86 -4.53
CA GLU A 206 -20.19 14.13 -5.11
C GLU A 206 -19.11 15.19 -4.85
N GLY A 207 -18.28 15.48 -5.85
CA GLY A 207 -17.25 16.52 -5.79
C GLY A 207 -15.81 16.00 -5.59
N GLU A 208 -14.95 16.87 -5.05
CA GLU A 208 -13.50 16.65 -4.97
C GLU A 208 -13.07 15.82 -3.74
N SER A 209 -13.96 15.61 -2.77
CA SER A 209 -13.67 14.82 -1.56
C SER A 209 -14.92 14.10 -1.07
N CYS A 210 -14.73 12.90 -0.52
CA CYS A 210 -15.84 12.11 0.00
C CYS A 210 -16.37 12.71 1.31
N ALA A 211 -17.68 12.96 1.38
CA ALA A 211 -18.33 13.48 2.58
C ALA A 211 -18.28 12.50 3.78
N THR A 212 -18.19 11.19 3.51
CA THR A 212 -18.18 10.15 4.54
C THR A 212 -16.80 9.95 5.15
N CYS A 213 -15.78 9.74 4.32
CA CYS A 213 -14.44 9.38 4.80
C CYS A 213 -13.38 10.45 4.59
N GLY A 214 -13.72 11.59 3.98
CA GLY A 214 -12.82 12.73 3.79
C GLY A 214 -11.73 12.53 2.74
N LEU A 215 -11.68 11.38 2.06
CA LEU A 215 -10.69 11.13 1.01
C LEU A 215 -10.92 12.03 -0.20
N THR A 216 -9.86 12.68 -0.66
CA THR A 216 -9.83 13.42 -1.92
C THR A 216 -9.99 12.45 -3.10
N ALA A 217 -10.83 12.80 -4.06
CA ALA A 217 -11.03 12.03 -5.28
C ALA A 217 -9.74 11.96 -6.11
N ARG A 218 -9.45 10.81 -6.71
CA ARG A 218 -8.34 10.69 -7.66
C ARG A 218 -8.63 11.49 -8.93
N GLU A 219 -7.58 12.04 -9.54
CA GLU A 219 -7.71 12.81 -10.78
C GLU A 219 -8.18 11.90 -11.93
N THR A 220 -9.26 12.30 -12.60
CA THR A 220 -9.86 11.54 -13.71
C THR A 220 -9.65 12.19 -15.07
N ALA A 221 -9.08 13.41 -15.12
CA ALA A 221 -9.05 14.24 -16.33
C ALA A 221 -8.37 13.54 -17.52
N ALA A 222 -7.25 12.85 -17.28
CA ALA A 222 -6.51 12.11 -18.30
C ALA A 222 -7.31 10.94 -18.92
N TRP A 223 -8.37 10.49 -18.25
CA TRP A 223 -9.15 9.31 -18.62
C TRP A 223 -10.54 9.66 -19.11
N ARG A 224 -10.93 10.94 -19.16
CA ARG A 224 -12.27 11.33 -19.62
C ARG A 224 -12.34 11.37 -21.14
N LYS A 225 -13.44 10.84 -21.69
CA LYS A 225 -13.85 11.03 -23.08
C LYS A 225 -14.47 12.42 -23.25
N ASP A 226 -14.69 12.81 -24.51
CA ASP A 226 -15.33 14.09 -24.87
C ASP A 226 -16.76 14.24 -24.29
N ASP A 227 -17.44 13.13 -24.00
CA ASP A 227 -18.77 13.10 -23.38
C ASP A 227 -18.74 13.19 -21.84
N GLY A 228 -17.56 13.29 -21.24
CA GLY A 228 -17.36 13.37 -19.80
C GLY A 228 -17.30 12.01 -19.08
N THR A 229 -17.56 10.90 -19.77
CA THR A 229 -17.47 9.54 -19.19
C THR A 229 -16.01 9.07 -19.11
N LEU A 230 -15.72 8.14 -18.20
CA LEU A 230 -14.37 7.60 -18.05
C LEU A 230 -14.09 6.51 -19.10
N ALA A 231 -12.97 6.65 -19.81
CA ALA A 231 -12.43 5.67 -20.74
C ALA A 231 -11.66 4.57 -20.00
N PHE A 232 -12.41 3.60 -19.45
CA PHE A 232 -11.83 2.49 -18.69
C PHE A 232 -10.78 1.70 -19.48
N GLU A 233 -10.96 1.50 -20.79
CA GLU A 233 -10.00 0.78 -21.62
C GLU A 233 -8.58 1.36 -21.54
N GLY A 234 -8.43 2.69 -21.71
CA GLY A 234 -7.12 3.34 -21.63
C GLY A 234 -6.52 3.30 -20.22
N LEU A 235 -7.35 3.44 -19.19
CA LEU A 235 -6.92 3.29 -17.79
C LEU A 235 -6.42 1.86 -17.52
N PHE A 236 -7.15 0.85 -17.99
CA PHE A 236 -6.81 -0.56 -17.78
C PHE A 236 -5.53 -0.95 -18.53
N THR A 237 -5.35 -0.49 -19.76
CA THR A 237 -4.10 -0.65 -20.50
C THR A 237 -2.93 -0.06 -19.73
N THR A 238 -3.08 1.16 -19.20
CA THR A 238 -2.00 1.81 -18.43
C THR A 238 -1.68 1.04 -17.15
N ILE A 239 -2.68 0.57 -16.41
CA ILE A 239 -2.49 -0.28 -15.22
C ILE A 239 -1.66 -1.52 -15.58
N ASN A 240 -2.02 -2.22 -16.65
CA ASN A 240 -1.32 -3.43 -17.09
C ASN A 240 0.11 -3.15 -17.54
N ASP A 241 0.34 -2.07 -18.30
CA ASP A 241 1.68 -1.67 -18.74
C ASP A 241 2.60 -1.37 -17.54
N ARG A 242 2.06 -0.70 -16.50
CA ARG A 242 2.79 -0.43 -15.26
C ARG A 242 3.10 -1.68 -14.45
N LEU A 243 2.15 -2.62 -14.36
CA LEU A 243 2.37 -3.92 -13.71
C LEU A 243 3.45 -4.75 -14.42
N GLN A 244 3.47 -4.71 -15.76
CA GLN A 244 4.53 -5.35 -16.54
C GLN A 244 5.90 -4.72 -16.25
N GLY A 245 6.00 -3.39 -16.27
CA GLY A 245 7.24 -2.69 -15.93
C GLY A 245 7.70 -2.95 -14.48
N ALA A 246 6.78 -3.06 -13.52
CA ALA A 246 7.09 -3.43 -12.15
C ALA A 246 7.70 -4.84 -12.08
N SER A 247 7.20 -5.78 -12.89
CA SER A 247 7.74 -7.14 -12.97
C SER A 247 9.19 -7.15 -13.46
N GLU A 248 9.50 -6.41 -14.53
CA GLU A 248 10.87 -6.24 -15.04
C GLU A 248 11.81 -5.59 -13.99
N THR A 249 11.29 -4.60 -13.25
CA THR A 249 12.04 -3.94 -12.16
C THR A 249 12.33 -4.91 -11.01
N THR A 250 11.45 -5.88 -10.77
CA THR A 250 11.60 -6.91 -9.72
C THR A 250 12.73 -7.89 -10.05
N GLU A 251 12.86 -8.26 -11.32
CA GLU A 251 13.99 -9.07 -11.80
C GLU A 251 15.31 -8.32 -11.54
N THR A 252 15.36 -7.05 -11.93
CA THR A 252 16.52 -6.18 -11.68
C THR A 252 16.82 -6.07 -10.18
N LEU A 253 15.80 -5.87 -9.34
CA LEU A 253 15.94 -5.80 -7.88
C LEU A 253 16.54 -7.09 -7.30
N THR A 254 16.13 -8.25 -7.82
CA THR A 254 16.65 -9.55 -7.39
C THR A 254 18.14 -9.70 -7.73
N GLU A 255 18.55 -9.22 -8.91
CA GLU A 255 19.98 -9.18 -9.29
C GLU A 255 20.78 -8.23 -8.38
N ARG A 256 20.23 -7.04 -8.06
CA ARG A 256 20.86 -6.09 -7.12
C ARG A 256 20.98 -6.67 -5.72
N THR A 257 19.94 -7.33 -5.24
CA THR A 257 19.92 -8.04 -3.96
C THR A 257 21.03 -9.08 -3.89
N THR A 258 21.16 -9.90 -4.94
CA THR A 258 22.18 -10.95 -5.03
C THR A 258 23.59 -10.35 -5.03
N THR A 259 23.80 -9.31 -5.85
CA THR A 259 25.09 -8.60 -5.91
C THR A 259 25.49 -8.03 -4.55
N LEU A 260 24.55 -7.43 -3.83
CA LEU A 260 24.80 -6.88 -2.50
C LEU A 260 25.06 -7.99 -1.46
N ALA A 261 24.27 -9.07 -1.49
CA ALA A 261 24.46 -10.24 -0.64
C ALA A 261 25.86 -10.86 -0.76
N GLU A 262 26.37 -11.02 -1.98
CA GLU A 262 27.73 -11.53 -2.23
C GLU A 262 28.81 -10.62 -1.62
N ARG A 263 28.57 -9.30 -1.57
CA ARG A 263 29.50 -8.34 -0.96
C ARG A 263 29.46 -8.39 0.56
N LEU A 264 28.25 -8.48 1.13
CA LEU A 264 28.06 -8.54 2.58
C LEU A 264 28.61 -9.84 3.18
N THR A 265 28.59 -10.94 2.43
CA THR A 265 29.08 -12.24 2.90
C THR A 265 30.58 -12.49 2.64
N ALA A 266 31.22 -11.67 1.80
CA ALA A 266 32.65 -11.74 1.51
C ALA A 266 33.53 -10.83 2.40
N ALA A 267 32.90 -9.94 3.17
CA ALA A 267 33.53 -9.05 4.15
C ALA A 267 33.72 -9.75 5.50
#